data_AF-A0A2V2VUQ3-F1
#
_entry.id   AF-A0A2V2VUQ3-F1
#
_cell.length_a   1.000
_cell.length_b   1.000
_cell.length_c   1.000
_cell.angle_alpha   90.00
_cell.angle_beta   90.00
_cell.angle_gamma   90.00
#
_symmetry.space_group_name_H-M   'P 1'
#
loop_
_entity.id
_entity.type
_entity.pdbx_description
1 polymer ?
#
loop_
_entity_poly.entity_id
_entity_poly.type
_entity_poly.pdbx_seq_one_letter_code
_entity_poly.pdbx_strand_id
1 'polypeptide(L)'
;MDAAWKQNPLFRLLAFLDIVGLQPFSARSNLTRDGDFLDVERCFHTGSVIQDILSSGVRALRANIMRLFLDEEERVQMLRLVEDSAAFIKSLIAPSSLTAFVEAVESDLPAWALLRIKETFGLTDSATTVSEQFLIDALDHWMSQRTPRENDALVLACGVQPALLESARARGDELPHAVEDFIIDVVFPPPSSDEGEKKGKDRVLDWLIASYEKCYEVIDVDEEEEEAGEYTSSGESPEKKMRLEEDGRELLTAENLDWFMRERPSAVPRAVLRERRRPLDDPAITEFELQNHYTANELSVFVKEELGRRQRLKKADCVRAILKYHKPKTETLRREEAKELLPKNNSKKS
;
A
#
# COMPACT_ATOMS: atom_id res chain seq x y z
N MET A 1 16.70 9.82 -8.97
CA MET A 1 15.75 10.48 -9.88
C MET A 1 14.43 10.50 -9.15
N ASP A 2 13.93 11.67 -8.77
CA ASP A 2 12.52 11.75 -8.35
C ASP A 2 11.68 11.32 -9.54
N ALA A 3 10.95 10.23 -9.37
CA ALA A 3 10.23 9.66 -10.47
C ALA A 3 9.06 10.58 -10.81
N ALA A 4 9.01 11.07 -12.05
CA ALA A 4 8.02 12.04 -12.53
C ALA A 4 6.57 11.60 -12.26
N TRP A 5 6.32 10.30 -12.08
CA TRP A 5 5.03 9.75 -11.70
C TRP A 5 4.51 10.18 -10.32
N LYS A 6 5.37 10.65 -9.39
CA LYS A 6 4.93 11.10 -8.05
C LYS A 6 3.96 12.29 -8.12
N GLN A 7 4.08 13.10 -9.16
CA GLN A 7 3.21 14.26 -9.40
C GLN A 7 2.04 13.92 -10.33
N ASN A 8 1.95 12.68 -10.83
CA ASN A 8 0.84 12.27 -11.67
C ASN A 8 -0.44 12.15 -10.82
N PRO A 9 -1.55 12.80 -11.19
CA PRO A 9 -2.73 12.86 -10.33
C PRO A 9 -3.40 11.49 -10.14
N LEU A 10 -3.36 10.60 -11.14
CA LEU A 10 -3.84 9.22 -10.99
C LEU A 10 -2.97 8.42 -10.03
N PHE A 11 -1.65 8.60 -10.08
CA PHE A 11 -0.75 7.97 -9.11
C PHE A 11 -1.07 8.43 -7.69
N ARG A 12 -1.27 9.73 -7.48
CA ARG A 12 -1.61 10.29 -6.16
C ARG A 12 -2.89 9.68 -5.61
N LEU A 13 -3.92 9.57 -6.43
CA LEU A 13 -5.17 8.91 -6.04
C LEU A 13 -4.94 7.45 -5.66
N LEU A 14 -4.19 6.69 -6.46
CA LEU A 14 -3.86 5.28 -6.16
C LEU A 14 -3.04 5.14 -4.86
N ALA A 15 -2.07 6.01 -4.65
CA ALA A 15 -1.27 6.06 -3.42
C ALA A 15 -2.13 6.39 -2.19
N PHE A 16 -3.08 7.32 -2.33
CA PHE A 16 -4.03 7.64 -1.28
C PHE A 16 -4.91 6.45 -0.91
N LEU A 17 -5.49 5.76 -1.91
CA LEU A 17 -6.32 4.58 -1.67
C LEU A 17 -5.56 3.44 -0.98
N ASP A 18 -4.26 3.31 -1.26
CA ASP A 18 -3.39 2.36 -0.58
C ASP A 18 -3.13 2.76 0.88
N ILE A 19 -2.74 4.02 1.11
CA ILE A 19 -2.44 4.55 2.46
C ILE A 19 -3.66 4.45 3.38
N VAL A 20 -4.85 4.78 2.86
CA VAL A 20 -6.10 4.70 3.64
C VAL A 20 -6.69 3.29 3.70
N GLY A 21 -6.01 2.30 3.09
CA GLY A 21 -6.35 0.89 3.18
C GLY A 21 -7.59 0.46 2.39
N LEU A 22 -8.00 1.25 1.39
CA LEU A 22 -9.15 0.94 0.54
C LEU A 22 -8.78 0.07 -0.67
N GLN A 23 -7.60 0.29 -1.26
CA GLN A 23 -7.15 -0.49 -2.40
C GLN A 23 -5.62 -0.65 -2.38
N PRO A 24 -5.10 -1.88 -2.31
CA PRO A 24 -3.67 -2.11 -2.33
C PRO A 24 -3.02 -1.64 -3.63
N PHE A 25 -1.95 -0.86 -3.53
CA PHE A 25 -1.20 -0.38 -4.68
C PHE A 25 0.28 -0.07 -4.36
N SER A 26 1.19 -0.75 -5.06
CA SER A 26 2.64 -0.53 -4.93
C SER A 26 3.25 -0.20 -6.28
N ALA A 27 3.85 1.00 -6.41
CA ALA A 27 4.50 1.47 -7.63
C ALA A 27 5.50 0.46 -8.17
N ARG A 28 6.29 -0.17 -7.28
CA ARG A 28 7.28 -1.19 -7.66
C ARG A 28 6.67 -2.46 -8.23
N SER A 29 5.53 -2.88 -7.70
CA SER A 29 4.89 -4.15 -8.06
C SER A 29 3.84 -4.02 -9.16
N ASN A 30 3.38 -2.79 -9.41
CA ASN A 30 2.27 -2.49 -10.30
C ASN A 30 2.69 -1.64 -11.51
N LEU A 31 3.83 -0.95 -11.47
CA LEU A 31 4.28 -0.07 -12.56
C LEU A 31 5.64 -0.50 -13.12
N THR A 32 5.83 -0.26 -14.42
CA THR A 32 7.15 -0.19 -15.04
C THR A 32 7.88 1.08 -14.59
N ARG A 33 9.17 1.18 -14.92
CA ARG A 33 9.95 2.41 -14.69
C ARG A 33 9.35 3.64 -15.38
N ASP A 34 8.68 3.42 -16.51
CA ASP A 34 8.08 4.47 -17.35
C ASP A 34 6.64 4.80 -16.92
N GLY A 35 6.09 4.10 -15.92
CA GLY A 35 4.75 4.35 -15.38
C GLY A 35 3.63 3.56 -16.07
N ASP A 36 3.97 2.53 -16.84
CA ASP A 36 2.99 1.61 -17.42
C ASP A 36 2.50 0.60 -16.38
N PHE A 37 1.22 0.29 -16.38
CA PHE A 37 0.68 -0.74 -15.50
C PHE A 37 1.11 -2.13 -15.99
N LEU A 38 1.73 -2.92 -15.10
CA LEU A 38 2.14 -4.29 -15.40
C LEU A 38 0.94 -5.22 -15.62
N ASP A 39 -0.15 -4.97 -14.89
CA ASP A 39 -1.42 -5.68 -15.00
C ASP A 39 -2.56 -4.70 -14.73
N VAL A 40 -3.18 -4.20 -15.80
CA VAL A 40 -4.28 -3.23 -15.74
C VAL A 40 -5.48 -3.81 -15.02
N GLU A 41 -5.85 -5.07 -15.32
CA GLU A 41 -7.00 -5.73 -14.70
C GLU A 41 -6.79 -5.89 -13.19
N ARG A 42 -5.57 -6.19 -12.74
CA ARG A 42 -5.28 -6.25 -11.31
C ARG A 42 -5.54 -4.92 -10.57
N CYS A 43 -5.33 -3.78 -11.23
CA CYS A 43 -5.52 -2.46 -10.63
C CYS A 43 -6.95 -1.92 -10.82
N PHE A 44 -7.57 -2.19 -11.96
CA PHE A 44 -8.82 -1.56 -12.43
C PHE A 44 -9.96 -2.57 -12.68
N HIS A 45 -9.90 -3.77 -12.10
CA HIS A 45 -10.97 -4.76 -12.24
C HIS A 45 -12.32 -4.24 -11.77
N THR A 46 -13.39 -4.88 -12.24
CA THR A 46 -14.76 -4.64 -11.79
C THR A 46 -14.87 -4.79 -10.28
N GLY A 47 -15.36 -3.74 -9.61
CA GLY A 47 -15.52 -3.68 -8.15
C GLY A 47 -14.27 -3.26 -7.38
N SER A 48 -13.20 -2.83 -8.07
CA SER A 48 -12.10 -2.11 -7.43
C SER A 48 -12.52 -0.68 -7.10
N VAL A 49 -11.99 -0.12 -6.01
CA VAL A 49 -12.36 1.23 -5.55
C VAL A 49 -11.95 2.29 -6.56
N ILE A 50 -10.78 2.15 -7.19
CA ILE A 50 -10.35 3.09 -8.22
C ILE A 50 -11.29 3.07 -9.43
N GLN A 51 -11.77 1.89 -9.85
CA GLN A 51 -12.71 1.78 -10.95
C GLN A 51 -14.05 2.42 -10.59
N ASP A 52 -14.53 2.25 -9.36
CA ASP A 52 -15.76 2.90 -8.88
C ASP A 52 -15.62 4.44 -8.87
N ILE A 53 -14.47 4.96 -8.44
CA ILE A 53 -14.17 6.39 -8.48
C ILE A 53 -14.14 6.89 -9.92
N LEU A 54 -13.38 6.26 -10.82
CA LEU A 54 -13.29 6.67 -12.23
C LEU A 54 -14.66 6.59 -12.93
N SER A 55 -15.46 5.58 -12.62
CA SER A 55 -16.84 5.45 -13.11
C SER A 55 -17.73 6.58 -12.58
N SER A 56 -17.55 6.98 -11.33
CA SER A 56 -18.20 8.17 -10.76
C SER A 56 -17.75 9.46 -11.45
N GLY A 57 -16.47 9.57 -11.83
CA GLY A 57 -15.94 10.65 -12.65
C GLY A 57 -16.63 10.76 -14.01
N VAL A 58 -16.85 9.63 -14.69
CA VAL A 58 -17.59 9.61 -15.96
C VAL A 58 -19.04 10.10 -15.77
N ARG A 59 -19.70 9.70 -14.69
CA ARG A 59 -21.05 10.18 -14.36
C ARG A 59 -21.05 11.68 -14.06
N ALA A 60 -20.07 12.15 -13.28
CA ALA A 60 -19.90 13.57 -12.94
C ALA A 60 -19.63 14.42 -14.19
N LEU A 61 -18.74 13.96 -15.08
CA LEU A 61 -18.45 14.61 -16.36
C LEU A 61 -19.71 14.75 -17.21
N ARG A 62 -20.53 13.69 -17.35
CA ARG A 62 -21.80 13.76 -18.08
C ARG A 62 -22.80 14.71 -17.43
N ALA A 63 -22.91 14.68 -16.11
CA ALA A 63 -23.79 15.59 -15.37
C ALA A 63 -23.35 17.05 -15.54
N ASN A 64 -22.03 17.30 -15.50
CA ASN A 64 -21.45 18.62 -15.72
C ASN A 64 -21.66 19.08 -17.16
N ILE A 65 -21.51 18.21 -18.16
CA ILE A 65 -21.86 18.52 -19.55
C ILE A 65 -23.34 18.91 -19.65
N MET A 66 -24.23 18.11 -19.07
CA MET A 66 -25.68 18.37 -19.09
C MET A 66 -26.07 19.71 -18.45
N ARG A 67 -25.38 20.07 -17.36
CA ARG A 67 -25.67 21.23 -16.54
C ARG A 67 -25.05 22.52 -17.08
N LEU A 68 -23.84 22.45 -17.60
CA LEU A 68 -23.03 23.64 -17.90
C LEU A 68 -23.02 24.02 -19.39
N PHE A 69 -23.24 23.05 -20.30
CA PHE A 69 -23.31 23.34 -21.73
C PHE A 69 -24.74 23.76 -22.09
N LEU A 70 -24.93 25.07 -22.24
CA LEU A 70 -26.24 25.68 -22.47
C LEU A 70 -26.74 25.51 -23.90
N ASP A 71 -25.83 25.46 -24.87
CA ASP A 71 -26.16 25.21 -26.27
C ASP A 71 -26.50 23.72 -26.48
N GLU A 72 -27.67 23.46 -27.05
CA GLU A 72 -28.18 22.09 -27.17
C GLU A 72 -27.39 21.25 -28.17
N GLU A 73 -26.97 21.85 -29.30
CA GLU A 73 -26.20 21.14 -30.32
C GLU A 73 -24.81 20.80 -29.79
N GLU A 74 -24.15 21.76 -29.14
CA GLU A 74 -22.87 21.59 -28.47
C GLU A 74 -22.96 20.49 -27.41
N ARG A 75 -23.96 20.56 -26.52
CA ARG A 75 -24.17 19.57 -25.47
C ARG A 75 -24.36 18.16 -26.04
N VAL A 76 -25.16 18.00 -27.10
CA VAL A 76 -25.36 16.70 -27.76
C VAL A 76 -24.06 16.18 -28.37
N GLN A 77 -23.26 17.04 -29.00
CA GLN A 77 -21.96 16.65 -29.54
C GLN A 77 -20.99 16.22 -28.43
N MET A 78 -20.93 16.97 -27.32
CA MET A 78 -20.10 16.64 -26.15
C MET A 78 -20.51 15.31 -25.53
N LEU A 79 -21.81 15.06 -25.35
CA LEU A 79 -22.30 13.80 -24.77
C LEU A 79 -21.91 12.58 -25.62
N ARG A 80 -21.93 12.70 -26.95
CA ARG A 80 -21.49 11.62 -27.86
C ARG A 80 -20.03 11.24 -27.66
N LEU A 81 -19.18 12.20 -27.32
CA LEU A 81 -17.76 11.95 -27.06
C LEU A 81 -17.53 11.17 -25.75
N VAL A 82 -18.48 11.25 -24.83
CA VAL A 82 -18.40 10.64 -23.49
C VAL A 82 -19.42 9.52 -23.27
N GLU A 83 -20.00 8.95 -24.33
CA GLU A 83 -20.89 7.78 -24.25
C GLU A 83 -20.16 6.55 -23.68
N ASP A 84 -20.88 5.64 -23.01
CA ASP A 84 -20.28 4.47 -22.31
C ASP A 84 -19.43 3.58 -23.24
N SER A 85 -19.81 3.50 -24.51
CA SER A 85 -19.13 2.71 -25.53
C SER A 85 -17.92 3.41 -26.14
N ALA A 86 -17.73 4.71 -25.88
CA ALA A 86 -16.67 5.51 -26.46
C ALA A 86 -15.29 5.01 -26.03
N ALA A 87 -14.34 5.01 -26.96
CA ALA A 87 -12.96 4.62 -26.67
C ALA A 87 -12.34 5.47 -25.55
N PHE A 88 -12.65 6.77 -25.55
CA PHE A 88 -12.28 7.73 -24.51
C PHE A 88 -12.67 7.24 -23.10
N ILE A 89 -13.90 6.78 -22.90
CA ILE A 89 -14.37 6.29 -21.59
C ILE A 89 -13.63 5.03 -21.15
N LYS A 90 -13.32 4.13 -22.10
CA LYS A 90 -12.54 2.92 -21.79
C LYS A 90 -11.11 3.27 -21.35
N SER A 91 -10.48 4.21 -22.05
CA SER A 91 -9.14 4.72 -21.69
C SER A 91 -9.12 5.42 -20.34
N LEU A 92 -10.21 6.07 -19.95
CA LEU A 92 -10.36 6.71 -18.64
C LEU A 92 -10.51 5.72 -17.48
N ILE A 93 -11.33 4.68 -17.66
CA ILE A 93 -11.69 3.76 -16.56
C ILE A 93 -10.60 2.70 -16.33
N ALA A 94 -9.86 2.31 -17.37
CA ALA A 94 -8.80 1.32 -17.31
C ALA A 94 -7.59 1.76 -18.17
N PRO A 95 -6.88 2.82 -17.77
CA PRO A 95 -5.72 3.32 -18.52
C PRO A 95 -4.58 2.30 -18.51
N SER A 96 -3.84 2.20 -19.62
CA SER A 96 -2.68 1.31 -19.74
C SER A 96 -1.44 1.81 -19.00
N SER A 97 -1.36 3.12 -18.73
CA SER A 97 -0.28 3.75 -17.98
C SER A 97 -0.76 5.03 -17.30
N LEU A 98 0.03 5.53 -16.35
CA LEU A 98 -0.21 6.82 -15.71
C LEU A 98 -0.22 7.97 -16.74
N THR A 99 0.63 7.88 -17.76
CA THR A 99 0.71 8.86 -18.85
C THR A 99 -0.48 8.72 -19.80
N ALA A 100 -0.87 7.49 -20.16
CA ALA A 100 -2.01 7.23 -21.03
C ALA A 100 -3.32 7.77 -20.45
N PHE A 101 -3.48 7.77 -19.12
CA PHE A 101 -4.60 8.43 -18.46
C PHE A 101 -4.63 9.94 -18.74
N VAL A 102 -3.48 10.61 -18.59
CA VAL A 102 -3.37 12.06 -18.83
C VAL A 102 -3.60 12.37 -20.31
N GLU A 103 -3.00 11.60 -21.21
CA GLU A 103 -3.17 11.75 -22.66
C GLU A 103 -4.63 11.54 -23.10
N ALA A 104 -5.33 10.56 -22.52
CA ALA A 104 -6.74 10.34 -22.82
C ALA A 104 -7.58 11.60 -22.59
N VAL A 105 -7.29 12.36 -21.54
CA VAL A 105 -8.06 13.57 -21.21
C VAL A 105 -7.55 14.81 -21.95
N GLU A 106 -6.24 14.98 -22.00
CA GLU A 106 -5.61 16.20 -22.52
C GLU A 106 -5.34 16.17 -24.02
N SER A 107 -5.46 15.02 -24.69
CA SER A 107 -5.05 14.86 -26.09
C SER A 107 -6.02 14.05 -26.96
N ASP A 108 -6.72 13.04 -26.43
CA ASP A 108 -7.60 12.20 -27.26
C ASP A 108 -8.93 12.88 -27.64
N LEU A 109 -9.37 13.87 -26.85
CA LEU A 109 -10.56 14.65 -27.18
C LEU A 109 -10.27 15.61 -28.35
N PRO A 110 -11.24 15.83 -29.25
CA PRO A 110 -11.12 16.88 -30.28
C PRO A 110 -10.75 18.22 -29.65
N ALA A 111 -9.83 18.96 -30.27
CA ALA A 111 -9.29 20.21 -29.71
C ALA A 111 -10.38 21.23 -29.33
N TRP A 112 -11.47 21.30 -30.12
CA TRP A 112 -12.61 22.15 -29.80
C TRP A 112 -13.32 21.70 -28.52
N ALA A 113 -13.49 20.40 -28.30
CA ALA A 113 -14.16 19.85 -27.12
C ALA A 113 -13.33 20.10 -25.86
N LEU A 114 -12.01 19.89 -25.96
CA LEU A 114 -11.09 20.17 -24.85
C LEU A 114 -11.07 21.65 -24.47
N LEU A 115 -11.03 22.55 -25.45
CA LEU A 115 -11.10 24.00 -25.21
C LEU A 115 -12.40 24.37 -24.49
N ARG A 116 -13.52 23.82 -24.94
CA ARG A 116 -14.84 24.09 -24.36
C ARG A 116 -15.00 23.50 -22.97
N ILE A 117 -14.43 22.34 -22.67
CA ILE A 117 -14.33 21.82 -21.29
C ILE A 117 -13.53 22.80 -20.43
N LYS A 118 -12.34 23.23 -20.90
CA LYS A 118 -11.49 24.16 -20.14
C LYS A 118 -12.21 25.48 -19.83
N GLU A 119 -12.88 26.08 -20.82
CA GLU A 119 -13.65 27.31 -20.63
C GLU A 119 -14.82 27.11 -19.68
N THR A 120 -15.61 26.05 -19.89
CA THR A 120 -16.85 25.80 -19.14
C THR A 120 -16.57 25.42 -17.68
N PHE A 121 -15.45 24.76 -17.42
CA PHE A 121 -15.05 24.34 -16.08
C PHE A 121 -14.14 25.38 -15.39
N GLY A 122 -13.84 26.50 -16.06
CA GLY A 122 -13.02 27.58 -15.49
C GLY A 122 -11.53 27.24 -15.36
N LEU A 123 -11.02 26.35 -16.20
CA LEU A 123 -9.64 25.85 -16.17
C LEU A 123 -8.67 26.62 -17.07
N THR A 124 -9.14 27.61 -17.85
CA THR A 124 -8.30 28.34 -18.83
C THR A 124 -7.11 29.05 -18.21
N ASP A 125 -7.28 29.60 -17.00
CA ASP A 125 -6.24 30.31 -16.25
C ASP A 125 -5.83 29.55 -14.97
N SER A 126 -6.24 28.28 -14.85
CA SER A 126 -5.94 27.44 -13.68
C SER A 126 -4.63 26.68 -13.88
N ALA A 127 -3.93 26.41 -12.78
CA ALA A 127 -2.83 25.45 -12.76
C ALA A 127 -3.31 23.99 -12.82
N THR A 128 -4.57 23.75 -12.44
CA THR A 128 -5.22 22.43 -12.46
C THR A 128 -5.48 21.99 -13.89
N THR A 129 -4.99 20.81 -14.25
CA THR A 129 -5.23 20.21 -15.57
C THR A 129 -6.65 19.62 -15.65
N VAL A 130 -7.14 19.34 -16.85
CA VAL A 130 -8.44 18.67 -17.04
C VAL A 130 -8.39 17.25 -16.48
N SER A 131 -7.25 16.55 -16.60
CA SER A 131 -7.07 15.23 -16.00
C SER A 131 -7.17 15.26 -14.47
N GLU A 132 -6.63 16.31 -13.83
CA GLU A 132 -6.72 16.50 -12.38
C GLU A 132 -8.14 16.89 -11.98
N GLN A 133 -8.76 17.87 -12.67
CA GLN A 133 -10.15 18.27 -12.41
C GLN A 133 -11.12 17.08 -12.56
N PHE A 134 -10.91 16.22 -13.57
CA PHE A 134 -11.71 15.00 -13.72
C PHE A 134 -11.59 14.09 -12.49
N LEU A 135 -10.40 13.92 -11.93
CA LEU A 135 -10.19 13.08 -10.74
C LEU A 135 -10.73 13.72 -9.47
N ILE A 136 -10.68 15.05 -9.35
CA ILE A 136 -11.33 15.82 -8.27
C ILE A 136 -12.84 15.56 -8.33
N ASP A 137 -13.47 15.82 -9.47
CA ASP A 137 -14.91 15.59 -9.69
C ASP A 137 -15.29 14.12 -9.43
N ALA A 138 -14.43 13.18 -9.84
CA ALA A 138 -14.62 11.75 -9.64
C ALA A 138 -14.63 11.37 -8.16
N LEU A 139 -13.63 11.84 -7.41
CA LEU A 139 -13.47 11.56 -5.99
C LEU A 139 -14.57 12.24 -5.19
N ASP A 140 -14.90 13.50 -5.48
CA ASP A 140 -16.02 14.23 -4.86
C ASP A 140 -17.35 13.51 -5.07
N HIS A 141 -17.65 13.13 -6.32
CA HIS A 141 -18.90 12.46 -6.62
C HIS A 141 -18.98 11.08 -5.94
N TRP A 142 -17.88 10.34 -5.89
CA TRP A 142 -17.80 9.07 -5.16
C TRP A 142 -17.97 9.26 -3.65
N MET A 143 -17.34 10.29 -3.06
CA MET A 143 -17.51 10.63 -1.64
C MET A 143 -18.94 11.06 -1.30
N SER A 144 -19.64 11.73 -2.22
CA SER A 144 -21.04 12.13 -2.03
C SER A 144 -22.03 10.95 -1.96
N GLN A 145 -21.63 9.78 -2.47
CA GLN A 145 -22.42 8.54 -2.43
C GLN A 145 -22.18 7.72 -1.15
N ARG A 146 -21.19 8.11 -0.33
CA ARG A 146 -20.79 7.41 0.89
C ARG A 146 -21.44 8.05 2.12
N THR A 147 -21.45 7.32 3.22
CA THR A 147 -21.91 7.85 4.50
C THR A 147 -20.85 8.79 5.11
N PRO A 148 -21.25 9.78 5.95
CA PRO A 148 -20.29 10.64 6.64
C PRO A 148 -19.24 9.86 7.43
N ARG A 149 -19.63 8.76 8.07
CA ARG A 149 -18.74 7.87 8.81
C ARG A 149 -17.68 7.20 7.92
N GLU A 150 -18.05 6.84 6.70
CA GLU A 150 -17.12 6.25 5.74
C GLU A 150 -16.11 7.26 5.19
N ASN A 151 -16.49 8.54 5.09
CA ASN A 151 -15.58 9.61 4.70
C ASN A 151 -14.69 10.04 5.89
N ASP A 152 -15.25 10.09 7.09
CA ASP A 152 -14.51 10.32 8.34
C ASP A 152 -13.38 9.30 8.54
N ALA A 153 -13.63 8.03 8.19
CA ALA A 153 -12.61 6.99 8.24
C ALA A 153 -11.39 7.29 7.34
N LEU A 154 -11.58 7.98 6.20
CA LEU A 154 -10.49 8.38 5.31
C LEU A 154 -9.63 9.47 5.95
N VAL A 155 -10.26 10.46 6.57
CA VAL A 155 -9.58 11.54 7.29
C VAL A 155 -8.78 10.99 8.47
N LEU A 156 -9.36 10.08 9.24
CA LEU A 156 -8.67 9.43 10.36
C LEU A 156 -7.50 8.56 9.88
N ALA A 157 -7.63 7.88 8.74
CA ALA A 157 -6.54 7.11 8.14
C ALA A 157 -5.37 8.01 7.68
N CYS A 158 -5.63 9.29 7.41
CA CYS A 158 -4.58 10.29 7.19
C CYS A 158 -3.84 10.71 8.47
N GLY A 159 -4.21 10.16 9.63
CA GLY A 159 -3.59 10.47 10.92
C GLY A 159 -4.14 11.73 11.59
N VAL A 160 -5.27 12.26 11.10
CA VAL A 160 -5.96 13.39 11.75
C VAL A 160 -6.51 12.94 13.10
N GLN A 161 -6.32 13.77 14.13
CA GLN A 161 -6.82 13.47 15.47
C GLN A 161 -8.36 13.48 15.49
N PRO A 162 -9.01 12.50 16.15
CA PRO A 162 -10.48 12.43 16.22
C PRO A 162 -11.12 13.73 16.72
N ALA A 163 -10.53 14.39 17.71
CA ALA A 163 -11.04 15.66 18.25
C ALA A 163 -11.05 16.80 17.21
N LEU A 164 -10.10 16.82 16.27
CA LEU A 164 -10.08 17.83 15.20
C LEU A 164 -11.17 17.55 14.16
N LEU A 165 -11.38 16.28 13.82
CA LEU A 165 -12.47 15.87 12.92
C LEU A 165 -13.84 16.17 13.52
N GLU A 166 -14.04 15.86 14.80
CA GLU A 166 -15.26 16.22 15.54
C GLU A 166 -15.48 17.74 15.54
N SER A 167 -14.43 18.53 15.75
CA SER A 167 -14.51 19.99 15.69
C SER A 167 -14.86 20.50 14.29
N ALA A 168 -14.37 19.86 13.23
CA ALA A 168 -14.71 20.22 11.85
C ALA A 168 -16.18 19.89 11.55
N ARG A 169 -16.64 18.70 11.93
CA ARG A 169 -18.04 18.28 11.79
C ARG A 169 -19.01 19.13 12.61
N ALA A 170 -18.60 19.61 13.79
CA ALA A 170 -19.40 20.54 14.59
C ALA A 170 -19.63 21.90 13.90
N ARG A 171 -18.78 22.25 12.92
CA ARG A 171 -18.90 23.46 12.09
C ARG A 171 -19.55 23.18 10.73
N GLY A 172 -20.27 22.07 10.58
CA GLY A 172 -20.87 21.66 9.31
C GLY A 172 -21.83 22.69 8.71
N ASP A 173 -22.49 23.52 9.53
CA ASP A 173 -23.35 24.62 9.03
C ASP A 173 -22.53 25.75 8.37
N GLU A 174 -21.29 25.97 8.83
CA GLU A 174 -20.37 26.98 8.28
C GLU A 174 -19.56 26.40 7.12
N LEU A 175 -19.18 25.12 7.23
CA LEU A 175 -18.25 24.43 6.33
C LEU A 175 -18.80 23.04 5.98
N PRO A 176 -19.82 22.96 5.10
CA PRO A 176 -20.57 21.73 4.84
C PRO A 176 -19.74 20.62 4.17
N HIS A 177 -18.65 20.98 3.50
CA HIS A 177 -17.81 20.06 2.73
C HIS A 177 -16.38 19.95 3.28
N ALA A 178 -16.10 20.49 4.48
CA ALA A 178 -14.72 20.55 5.01
C ALA A 178 -13.98 19.21 5.06
N VAL A 179 -14.70 18.10 5.25
CA VAL A 179 -14.11 16.75 5.30
C VAL A 179 -13.74 16.27 3.90
N GLU A 180 -14.67 16.41 2.97
CA GLU A 180 -14.47 16.08 1.56
C GLU A 180 -13.37 16.96 0.95
N ASP A 181 -13.43 18.28 1.18
CA ASP A 181 -12.41 19.26 0.76
C ASP A 181 -11.02 18.89 1.30
N PHE A 182 -10.92 18.48 2.57
CA PHE A 182 -9.65 18.01 3.14
C PHE A 182 -9.10 16.80 2.39
N ILE A 183 -9.95 15.84 2.01
CA ILE A 183 -9.52 14.66 1.26
C ILE A 183 -9.04 15.08 -0.13
N ILE A 184 -9.76 15.97 -0.81
CA ILE A 184 -9.33 16.53 -2.09
C ILE A 184 -7.97 17.22 -1.94
N ASP A 185 -7.78 18.09 -0.95
CA ASP A 185 -6.53 18.82 -0.73
C ASP A 185 -5.34 17.90 -0.39
N VAL A 186 -5.58 16.75 0.26
CA VAL A 186 -4.55 15.74 0.50
C VAL A 186 -4.13 15.05 -0.80
N VAL A 187 -5.11 14.67 -1.63
CA VAL A 187 -4.85 13.95 -2.89
C VAL A 187 -4.32 14.88 -3.98
N PHE A 188 -4.88 16.08 -4.10
CA PHE A 188 -4.59 17.08 -5.12
C PHE A 188 -4.25 18.42 -4.44
N PRO A 189 -3.04 18.53 -3.87
CA PRO A 189 -2.66 19.73 -3.13
C PRO A 189 -2.61 20.94 -4.06
N PRO A 190 -3.05 22.13 -3.60
CA PRO A 190 -2.97 23.33 -4.41
C PRO A 190 -1.52 23.63 -4.79
N PRO A 191 -1.28 24.22 -5.97
CA PRO A 191 0.06 24.58 -6.40
C PRO A 191 0.73 25.47 -5.35
N SER A 192 1.97 25.14 -4.99
CA SER A 192 2.73 25.90 -4.00
C SER A 192 2.88 27.35 -4.47
N SER A 193 2.24 28.29 -3.78
CA SER A 193 2.22 29.72 -4.11
C SER A 193 3.55 30.45 -3.86
N ASP A 194 4.65 29.74 -3.61
CA ASP A 194 5.98 30.30 -3.34
C ASP A 194 7.01 29.87 -4.40
N GLU A 195 6.91 30.42 -5.62
CA GLU A 195 8.12 30.66 -6.45
C GLU A 195 8.90 31.90 -5.98
N GLY A 196 8.35 32.67 -5.03
CA GLY A 196 9.02 33.79 -4.38
C GLY A 196 9.80 33.36 -3.14
N GLU A 197 11.11 33.21 -3.26
CA GLU A 197 12.13 33.37 -2.22
C GLU A 197 11.66 33.30 -0.74
N LYS A 198 11.26 32.13 -0.24
CA LYS A 198 11.34 31.83 1.20
C LYS A 198 12.37 30.75 1.44
N LYS A 199 13.65 31.16 1.42
CA LYS A 199 14.72 30.42 2.11
C LYS A 199 14.37 30.37 3.61
N GLY A 200 13.89 29.23 4.09
CA GLY A 200 13.98 28.88 5.51
C GLY A 200 12.70 28.82 6.35
N LYS A 201 11.50 28.70 5.77
CA LYS A 201 10.32 28.24 6.51
C LYS A 201 9.69 27.05 5.81
N ASP A 202 9.53 25.97 6.55
CA ASP A 202 8.99 24.65 6.17
C ASP A 202 8.26 24.64 4.84
N ARG A 203 8.92 24.10 3.81
CA ARG A 203 8.18 23.61 2.64
C ARG A 203 7.14 22.65 3.20
N VAL A 204 5.86 22.94 3.00
CA VAL A 204 4.78 22.02 3.35
C VAL A 204 5.13 20.70 2.67
N LEU A 205 5.53 19.72 3.47
CA LEU A 205 5.90 18.41 2.99
C LEU A 205 4.65 17.82 2.34
N ASP A 206 4.80 17.31 1.12
CA ASP A 206 3.77 16.54 0.45
C ASP A 206 3.50 15.27 1.25
N TRP A 207 2.56 15.37 2.20
CA TRP A 207 2.31 14.36 3.21
C TRP A 207 1.97 13.02 2.57
N LEU A 208 1.21 13.04 1.48
CA LEU A 208 0.78 11.85 0.79
C LEU A 208 1.97 11.08 0.21
N ILE A 209 2.80 11.76 -0.56
CA ILE A 209 3.98 11.15 -1.18
C ILE A 209 4.99 10.73 -0.12
N ALA A 210 5.26 11.59 0.88
CA ALA A 210 6.17 11.25 1.97
C ALA A 210 5.67 10.05 2.80
N SER A 211 4.36 9.92 3.00
CA SER A 211 3.77 8.77 3.71
C SER A 211 3.84 7.52 2.87
N TYR A 212 3.54 7.63 1.56
CA TYR A 212 3.67 6.53 0.62
C TYR A 212 5.10 6.00 0.62
N GLU A 213 6.07 6.87 0.41
CA GLU A 213 7.49 6.51 0.40
C GLU A 213 7.90 5.84 1.72
N LYS A 214 7.53 6.39 2.88
CA LYS A 214 7.84 5.74 4.17
C LYS A 214 7.24 4.35 4.29
N CYS A 215 6.01 4.13 3.82
CA CYS A 215 5.37 2.82 3.84
C CYS A 215 6.13 1.79 2.97
N TYR A 216 6.76 2.23 1.89
CA TYR A 216 7.45 1.38 0.92
C TYR A 216 8.99 1.38 1.04
N GLU A 217 9.60 2.37 1.71
CA GLU A 217 11.03 2.41 2.08
C GLU A 217 11.33 1.40 3.21
N VAL A 218 10.37 1.17 4.12
CA VAL A 218 10.51 0.16 5.18
C VAL A 218 10.47 -1.27 4.62
N ILE A 219 10.00 -1.45 3.37
CA ILE A 219 10.03 -2.73 2.64
C ILE A 219 11.42 -2.93 1.97
N ASP A 220 12.22 -1.87 1.84
CA ASP A 220 13.46 -1.84 1.07
C ASP A 220 14.72 -2.18 1.88
N VAL A 221 14.57 -2.56 3.16
CA VAL A 221 15.71 -3.00 3.99
C VAL A 221 16.08 -4.47 3.73
N ASP A 222 15.35 -5.18 2.84
CA ASP A 222 15.62 -6.59 2.52
C ASP A 222 15.92 -6.86 1.01
N GLU A 223 16.03 -5.85 0.13
CA GLU A 223 16.28 -6.05 -1.33
C GLU A 223 17.71 -5.74 -1.82
N GLU A 224 18.66 -5.38 -0.95
CA GLU A 224 20.10 -5.38 -1.31
C GLU A 224 20.78 -6.69 -0.86
N GLU A 225 20.60 -7.78 -1.61
CA GLU A 225 21.58 -8.87 -1.71
C GLU A 225 21.25 -9.77 -2.92
N GLU A 226 21.52 -9.26 -4.14
CA GLU A 226 21.79 -10.14 -5.28
C GLU A 226 23.22 -10.69 -5.15
N GLU A 227 23.37 -12.00 -4.92
CA GLU A 227 24.41 -12.79 -5.59
C GLU A 227 24.00 -14.28 -5.72
N ALA A 228 23.80 -14.68 -6.98
CA ALA A 228 24.14 -15.94 -7.63
C ALA A 228 23.91 -17.30 -6.90
N GLY A 229 23.04 -18.13 -7.50
CA GLY A 229 23.03 -19.58 -7.26
C GLY A 229 21.86 -20.30 -7.90
N GLU A 230 22.00 -20.68 -9.17
CA GLU A 230 21.04 -21.46 -9.95
C GLU A 230 20.98 -22.95 -9.52
N TYR A 231 19.81 -23.56 -9.80
CA TYR A 231 19.44 -24.98 -9.89
C TYR A 231 18.61 -25.67 -8.77
N THR A 232 17.31 -25.76 -9.11
CA THR A 232 16.39 -26.92 -9.06
C THR A 232 15.74 -27.34 -7.74
N SER A 233 14.42 -27.12 -7.61
CA SER A 233 13.40 -28.14 -7.93
C SER A 233 12.05 -27.85 -7.25
N SER A 234 11.05 -27.62 -8.11
CA SER A 234 9.60 -27.87 -7.95
C SER A 234 8.81 -27.22 -6.80
N GLY A 235 7.88 -26.35 -7.19
CA GLY A 235 6.52 -26.37 -6.67
C GLY A 235 6.19 -25.28 -5.64
N GLU A 236 5.30 -24.39 -6.07
CA GLU A 236 4.51 -23.45 -5.25
C GLU A 236 5.25 -22.20 -4.74
N SER A 237 5.26 -21.18 -5.60
CA SER A 237 5.22 -19.78 -5.17
C SER A 237 4.10 -19.61 -4.13
N PRO A 238 4.28 -18.79 -3.08
CA PRO A 238 3.20 -18.47 -2.16
C PRO A 238 2.21 -17.57 -2.90
N GLU A 239 1.33 -18.20 -3.67
CA GLU A 239 0.12 -17.60 -4.16
C GLU A 239 -0.57 -16.96 -2.97
N LYS A 240 -0.79 -15.66 -3.14
CA LYS A 240 -1.61 -14.79 -2.33
C LYS A 240 -3.02 -15.38 -2.25
N LYS A 241 -3.23 -16.40 -1.42
CA LYS A 241 -4.55 -16.91 -1.07
C LYS A 241 -5.21 -15.91 -0.14
N MET A 242 -5.94 -14.97 -0.71
CA MET A 242 -7.22 -14.55 -0.16
C MET A 242 -8.18 -14.31 -1.31
N ARG A 243 -8.89 -15.40 -1.67
CA ARG A 243 -10.13 -15.36 -2.44
C ARG A 243 -11.25 -14.86 -1.53
N LEU A 244 -12.19 -14.12 -2.12
CA LEU A 244 -13.48 -13.77 -1.54
C LEU A 244 -14.20 -14.99 -0.96
N GLU A 245 -14.83 -14.84 0.20
CA GLU A 245 -16.29 -14.92 0.41
C GLU A 245 -16.62 -14.84 1.91
N GLU A 246 -17.90 -14.60 2.20
CA GLU A 246 -18.51 -14.09 3.43
C GLU A 246 -18.36 -14.97 4.69
N ASP A 247 -18.63 -14.31 5.82
CA ASP A 247 -19.01 -14.84 7.14
C ASP A 247 -17.89 -15.12 8.18
N GLY A 248 -17.89 -14.33 9.26
CA GLY A 248 -17.12 -14.61 10.48
C GLY A 248 -15.73 -13.97 10.61
N ARG A 249 -15.56 -12.66 10.36
CA ARG A 249 -14.30 -11.98 10.74
C ARG A 249 -14.12 -11.99 12.26
N GLU A 250 -13.41 -12.99 12.79
CA GLU A 250 -12.84 -12.95 14.13
C GLU A 250 -11.82 -11.81 14.17
N LEU A 251 -12.25 -10.66 14.69
CA LEU A 251 -11.39 -9.52 14.95
C LEU A 251 -10.33 -9.92 15.98
N LEU A 252 -9.07 -9.51 15.78
CA LEU A 252 -8.03 -9.71 16.79
C LEU A 252 -8.40 -8.93 18.05
N THR A 253 -8.77 -9.65 19.11
CA THR A 253 -9.09 -9.12 20.44
C THR A 253 -8.06 -9.62 21.44
N ALA A 254 -8.05 -9.02 22.64
CA ALA A 254 -7.19 -9.49 23.73
C ALA A 254 -7.49 -10.95 24.14
N GLU A 255 -8.71 -11.43 23.89
CA GLU A 255 -9.17 -12.76 24.30
C GLU A 255 -8.77 -13.87 23.30
N ASN A 256 -8.61 -13.55 22.01
CA ASN A 256 -8.22 -14.52 20.98
C ASN A 256 -6.75 -14.41 20.53
N LEU A 257 -6.00 -13.44 21.05
CA LEU A 257 -4.61 -13.18 20.69
C LEU A 257 -3.71 -14.42 20.86
N ASP A 258 -3.88 -15.18 21.95
CA ASP A 258 -3.07 -16.38 22.21
C ASP A 258 -3.31 -17.48 21.16
N TRP A 259 -4.53 -17.59 20.65
CA TRP A 259 -4.87 -18.51 19.57
C TRP A 259 -4.22 -18.06 18.26
N PHE A 260 -4.32 -16.78 17.92
CA PHE A 260 -3.68 -16.20 16.74
C PHE A 260 -2.15 -16.33 16.77
N MET A 261 -1.51 -16.10 17.91
CA MET A 261 -0.06 -16.26 18.08
C MET A 261 0.41 -17.70 17.83
N ARG A 262 -0.45 -18.69 18.07
CA ARG A 262 -0.15 -20.13 17.88
C ARG A 262 -0.48 -20.63 16.47
N GLU A 263 -1.66 -20.32 15.97
CA GLU A 263 -2.18 -20.92 14.72
C GLU A 263 -1.92 -20.03 13.49
N ARG A 264 -1.93 -18.70 13.68
CA ARG A 264 -1.82 -17.71 12.59
C ARG A 264 -0.96 -16.49 12.97
N PRO A 265 0.32 -16.68 13.37
CA PRO A 265 1.16 -15.60 13.86
C PRO A 265 1.40 -14.48 12.82
N SER A 266 1.30 -14.79 11.52
CA SER A 266 1.41 -13.79 10.44
C SER A 266 0.24 -12.81 10.38
N ALA A 267 -0.90 -13.12 11.01
CA ALA A 267 -2.07 -12.24 11.09
C ALA A 267 -2.00 -11.27 12.29
N VAL A 268 -1.03 -11.46 13.21
CA VAL A 268 -0.84 -10.59 14.37
C VAL A 268 0.07 -9.41 13.98
N PRO A 269 -0.34 -8.15 14.23
CA PRO A 269 0.53 -7.00 13.99
C PRO A 269 1.87 -7.14 14.71
N ARG A 270 2.97 -6.84 14.01
CA ARG A 270 4.34 -7.04 14.54
C ARG A 270 4.59 -6.33 15.87
N ALA A 271 3.97 -5.18 16.10
CA ALA A 271 4.07 -4.46 17.39
C ALA A 271 3.51 -5.31 18.55
N VAL A 272 2.29 -5.84 18.39
CA VAL A 272 1.64 -6.71 19.39
C VAL A 272 2.41 -8.01 19.57
N LEU A 273 2.89 -8.60 18.47
CA LEU A 273 3.68 -9.82 18.51
C LEU A 273 5.01 -9.62 19.25
N ARG A 274 5.66 -8.46 19.12
CA ARG A 274 6.89 -8.12 19.88
C ARG A 274 6.64 -7.95 21.37
N GLU A 275 5.50 -7.37 21.76
CA GLU A 275 5.14 -7.16 23.16
C GLU A 275 4.75 -8.47 23.87
N ARG A 276 4.17 -9.42 23.14
CA ARG A 276 3.60 -10.65 23.71
C ARG A 276 4.47 -11.89 23.53
N ARG A 277 5.37 -11.91 22.54
CA ARG A 277 6.27 -13.05 22.33
C ARG A 277 7.15 -13.28 23.55
N ARG A 278 7.47 -14.54 23.78
CA ARG A 278 8.39 -14.96 24.82
C ARG A 278 9.83 -14.49 24.51
N PRO A 279 10.58 -13.88 25.44
CA PRO A 279 11.94 -13.40 25.20
C PRO A 279 12.93 -14.46 24.72
N LEU A 280 13.96 -14.06 23.96
CA LEU A 280 14.98 -14.98 23.44
C LEU A 280 15.82 -15.67 24.51
N ASP A 281 15.92 -15.07 25.71
CA ASP A 281 16.61 -15.66 26.88
C ASP A 281 15.77 -16.69 27.64
N ASP A 282 14.50 -16.85 27.31
CA ASP A 282 13.62 -17.79 28.01
C ASP A 282 13.94 -19.24 27.60
N PRO A 283 14.30 -20.12 28.55
CA PRO A 283 14.65 -21.51 28.27
C PRO A 283 13.49 -22.37 27.75
N ALA A 284 12.24 -21.92 27.91
CA ALA A 284 11.05 -22.60 27.40
C ALA A 284 10.63 -22.11 25.99
N ILE A 285 11.43 -21.27 25.33
CA ILE A 285 11.16 -20.84 23.96
C ILE A 285 11.21 -22.01 22.97
N THR A 286 10.21 -22.07 22.11
CA THR A 286 10.02 -23.17 21.17
C THR A 286 10.60 -22.86 19.79
N GLU A 287 10.86 -23.91 19.00
CA GLU A 287 11.27 -23.77 17.61
C GLU A 287 10.25 -22.98 16.78
N PHE A 288 8.97 -23.23 17.04
CA PHE A 288 7.87 -22.53 16.38
C PHE A 288 7.91 -21.02 16.63
N GLU A 289 8.07 -20.60 17.90
CA GLU A 289 8.15 -19.18 18.26
C GLU A 289 9.38 -18.52 17.60
N LEU A 290 10.55 -19.16 17.62
CA LEU A 290 11.76 -18.63 16.97
C LEU A 290 11.59 -18.49 15.44
N GLN A 291 10.87 -19.40 14.80
CA GLN A 291 10.64 -19.35 13.36
C GLN A 291 9.61 -18.28 12.97
N ASN A 292 8.57 -18.08 13.77
CA ASN A 292 7.39 -17.30 13.37
C ASN A 292 7.24 -15.95 14.08
N HIS A 293 7.82 -15.79 15.27
CA HIS A 293 7.68 -14.57 16.09
C HIS A 293 8.92 -13.67 16.05
N TYR A 294 9.98 -14.13 15.39
CA TYR A 294 11.26 -13.43 15.32
C TYR A 294 11.76 -13.26 13.89
N THR A 295 12.37 -12.10 13.65
CA THR A 295 13.10 -11.82 12.42
C THR A 295 14.44 -12.55 12.43
N ALA A 296 14.99 -12.82 11.24
CA ALA A 296 16.32 -13.43 11.13
C ALA A 296 17.41 -12.58 11.78
N ASN A 297 17.27 -11.25 11.74
CA ASN A 297 18.20 -10.31 12.35
C ASN A 297 18.17 -10.37 13.88
N GLU A 298 16.99 -10.40 14.50
CA GLU A 298 16.87 -10.54 15.97
C GLU A 298 17.56 -11.82 16.47
N LEU A 299 17.38 -12.94 15.76
CA LEU A 299 18.03 -14.20 16.10
C LEU A 299 19.55 -14.15 15.88
N SER A 300 20.01 -13.48 14.82
CA SER A 300 21.44 -13.39 14.51
C SER A 300 22.20 -12.49 15.50
N VAL A 301 21.60 -11.37 15.92
CA VAL A 301 22.12 -10.48 16.95
C VAL A 301 22.29 -11.25 18.25
N PHE A 302 21.25 -11.96 18.69
CA PHE A 302 21.32 -12.80 19.89
C PHE A 302 22.44 -13.85 19.82
N VAL A 303 22.57 -14.56 18.69
CA VAL A 303 23.62 -15.58 18.50
C VAL A 303 25.02 -14.96 18.44
N LYS A 304 25.15 -13.72 17.96
CA LYS A 304 26.43 -13.02 17.92
C LYS A 304 26.85 -12.52 19.30
N GLU A 305 25.91 -11.95 20.05
CA GLU A 305 26.16 -11.31 21.34
C GLU A 305 26.26 -12.33 22.48
N GLU A 306 25.28 -13.23 22.61
CA GLU A 306 25.21 -14.18 23.73
C GLU A 306 25.96 -15.50 23.46
N LEU A 307 25.98 -15.96 22.21
CA LEU A 307 26.67 -17.21 21.82
C LEU A 307 28.07 -16.98 21.24
N GLY A 308 28.49 -15.73 21.06
CA GLY A 308 29.84 -15.35 20.60
C GLY A 308 30.18 -15.82 19.18
N ARG A 309 29.19 -16.20 18.36
CA ARG A 309 29.44 -16.68 16.99
C ARG A 309 29.55 -15.50 16.03
N ARG A 310 30.76 -15.28 15.50
CA ARG A 310 31.08 -14.16 14.59
C ARG A 310 30.73 -14.40 13.12
N GLN A 311 30.25 -15.59 12.76
CA GLN A 311 29.91 -15.96 11.38
C GLN A 311 28.44 -15.67 11.10
N ARG A 312 28.13 -15.11 9.93
CA ARG A 312 26.74 -14.87 9.48
C ARG A 312 26.06 -16.22 9.27
N LEU A 313 25.05 -16.52 10.09
CA LEU A 313 24.29 -17.77 10.06
C LEU A 313 22.94 -17.55 9.38
N LYS A 314 22.46 -18.55 8.64
CA LYS A 314 21.10 -18.56 8.09
C LYS A 314 20.09 -18.65 9.24
N LYS A 315 18.86 -18.16 9.05
CA LYS A 315 17.80 -18.16 10.09
C LYS A 315 17.65 -19.51 10.78
N ALA A 316 17.60 -20.60 10.01
CA ALA A 316 17.49 -21.96 10.53
C ALA A 316 18.67 -22.39 11.43
N ASP A 317 19.89 -21.92 11.14
CA ASP A 317 21.07 -22.15 11.97
C ASP A 317 21.01 -21.35 13.27
N CYS A 318 20.51 -20.11 13.23
CA CYS A 318 20.29 -19.31 14.43
C CYS A 318 19.25 -19.96 15.35
N VAL A 319 18.12 -20.41 14.80
CA VAL A 319 17.09 -21.14 15.55
C VAL A 319 17.68 -22.37 16.24
N ARG A 320 18.45 -23.20 15.52
CA ARG A 320 19.12 -24.37 16.10
C ARG A 320 20.12 -24.00 17.20
N ALA A 321 20.87 -22.92 17.03
CA ALA A 321 21.85 -22.46 18.01
C ALA A 321 21.18 -22.00 19.31
N ILE A 322 20.09 -21.25 19.21
CA ILE A 322 19.31 -20.76 20.35
C ILE A 322 18.62 -21.92 21.08
N LEU A 323 18.01 -22.86 20.36
CA LEU A 323 17.44 -24.06 21.00
C LEU A 323 18.52 -24.90 21.71
N LYS A 324 19.73 -24.97 21.15
CA LYS A 324 20.85 -25.67 21.77
C LYS A 324 21.40 -24.94 23.00
N TYR A 325 21.36 -23.61 23.00
CA TYR A 325 21.76 -22.78 24.14
C TYR A 325 20.89 -23.07 25.37
N HIS A 326 19.58 -23.20 25.15
CA HIS A 326 18.58 -23.44 26.19
C HIS A 326 18.42 -24.89 26.61
N LYS A 327 18.98 -25.84 25.86
CA LYS A 327 18.98 -27.25 26.28
C LYS A 327 19.83 -27.43 27.55
N PRO A 328 19.28 -28.04 28.61
CA PRO A 328 20.05 -28.33 29.80
C PRO A 328 21.19 -29.30 29.48
N LYS A 329 22.40 -29.00 29.98
CA LYS A 329 23.66 -29.77 29.81
C LYS A 329 23.60 -31.25 30.21
N THR A 330 22.48 -31.74 30.73
CA THR A 330 22.27 -33.11 31.20
C THR A 330 22.17 -34.15 30.08
N GLU A 331 21.89 -33.75 28.83
CA GLU A 331 21.83 -34.67 27.69
C GLU A 331 23.19 -34.91 26.99
N THR A 332 24.15 -34.01 27.16
CA THR A 332 25.50 -34.16 26.58
C THR A 332 26.33 -35.23 27.29
N LEU A 333 26.10 -35.48 28.59
CA LEU A 333 26.83 -36.52 29.34
C LEU A 333 26.40 -37.95 28.96
N ARG A 334 25.09 -38.21 28.79
CA ARG A 334 24.60 -39.56 28.42
C ARG A 334 25.04 -40.04 27.04
N ARG A 335 25.33 -39.11 26.12
CA ARG A 335 25.72 -39.44 24.74
C ARG A 335 27.22 -39.70 24.59
N GLU A 336 28.05 -39.17 25.50
CA GLU A 336 29.48 -39.49 25.57
C GLU A 336 29.70 -40.82 26.28
N GLU A 337 28.97 -41.12 27.36
CA GLU A 337 29.00 -42.44 28.03
C GLU A 337 28.53 -43.58 27.11
N ALA A 338 27.56 -43.34 26.22
CA ALA A 338 27.10 -44.33 25.25
C ALA A 338 28.09 -44.59 24.09
N LYS A 339 29.03 -43.66 23.82
CA LYS A 339 30.08 -43.84 22.81
C LYS A 339 31.31 -44.56 23.35
N GLU A 340 31.48 -44.63 24.66
CA GLU A 340 32.58 -45.37 25.30
C GLU A 340 32.31 -46.89 25.39
N LEU A 341 31.08 -47.34 25.11
CA LEU A 341 30.65 -48.74 25.26
C LEU A 341 30.55 -49.55 23.95
N LEU A 342 31.06 -49.06 22.81
CA LEU A 342 31.11 -49.85 21.57
C LEU A 342 32.54 -50.36 21.28
N PRO A 343 32.74 -51.68 21.08
CA PRO A 343 34.06 -52.29 21.04
C PRO A 343 34.82 -51.95 19.76
N LYS A 344 36.09 -51.54 19.92
CA LYS A 344 37.04 -51.37 18.82
C LYS A 344 37.39 -52.74 18.22
N ASN A 345 36.87 -53.03 17.03
CA ASN A 345 37.36 -54.15 16.22
C ASN A 345 38.82 -53.90 15.85
N ASN A 346 39.70 -54.75 16.39
CA ASN A 346 41.11 -54.82 16.02
C ASN A 346 41.24 -55.38 14.60
N SER A 347 41.57 -54.49 13.65
CA SER A 347 42.21 -54.84 12.39
C SER A 347 43.66 -54.41 12.49
N LYS A 348 44.55 -55.37 12.78
CA LYS A 348 45.98 -55.26 12.47
C LYS A 348 46.31 -56.33 11.44
N LYS A 349 46.66 -55.86 10.25
CA LYS A 349 47.46 -56.62 9.28
C LYS A 349 48.78 -57.01 9.94
N SER A 350 49.13 -58.29 9.87
CA SER A 350 50.43 -58.71 9.35
C SER A 350 50.33 -60.09 8.75
#